data_AF-A0A9X2ICH1-F1
#
_entry.id   AF-A0A9X2ICH1-F1
#
_cell.length_a   1.000
_cell.length_b   1.000
_cell.length_c   1.000
_cell.angle_alpha   90.00
_cell.angle_beta   90.00
_cell.angle_gamma   90.00
#
_symmetry.space_group_name_H-M   'P 1'
#
loop_
_entity.id
_entity.type
_entity.pdbx_description
1 polymer ?
#
loop_
_entity_poly.entity_id
_entity_poly.type
_entity_poly.pdbx_seq_one_letter_code
_entity_poly.pdbx_strand_id
1 'polypeptide(L)' 'MLARILALIFLLLLEAIQAAAASSSHYKVIIIGAGVAGLEAAHYLQDHGITNYIILEARDRIGGRTNTIFP' A
#
# COMPACT_ATOMS: atom_id res chain seq x y z
N MET A 1 -29.69 -2.03 32.97
CA MET A 1 -29.83 -2.03 31.49
C MET A 1 -28.81 -1.09 30.84
N LEU A 2 -28.75 0.18 31.25
CA LEU A 2 -27.82 1.19 30.70
C LEU A 2 -26.33 0.80 30.81
N ALA A 3 -25.86 0.36 31.98
CA ALA A 3 -24.45 -0.03 32.17
C ALA A 3 -24.01 -1.20 31.25
N ARG A 4 -24.92 -2.12 30.93
CA ARG A 4 -24.66 -3.22 30.00
C ARG A 4 -24.56 -2.72 28.56
N ILE A 5 -25.39 -1.76 28.17
CA ILE A 5 -25.35 -1.13 26.84
C ILE A 5 -24.05 -0.34 26.67
N LEU A 6 -23.64 0.43 27.69
CA LEU A 6 -22.38 1.19 27.65
C LEU A 6 -21.16 0.28 27.57
N ALA A 7 -21.14 -0.84 28.31
CA ALA A 7 -20.07 -1.83 28.23
C ALA A 7 -19.97 -2.50 26.85
N LEU A 8 -21.11 -2.79 26.21
CA LEU A 8 -21.14 -3.35 24.86
C LEU A 8 -20.65 -2.35 23.80
N ILE A 9 -21.07 -1.07 23.90
CA ILE A 9 -20.59 -0.01 23.01
C ILE A 9 -19.08 0.17 23.17
N PHE A 10 -18.59 0.18 24.42
CA PHE A 10 -17.16 0.30 24.69
C PHE A 10 -16.36 -0.87 24.10
N LEU A 11 -16.84 -2.11 24.26
CA LEU A 11 -16.20 -3.29 23.67
C LEU A 11 -16.17 -3.22 22.14
N LEU A 12 -17.28 -2.81 21.52
CA LEU A 12 -17.38 -2.63 20.07
C LEU A 12 -16.43 -1.54 19.56
N LEU A 13 -16.30 -0.45 20.32
CA LEU A 13 -15.38 0.65 20.01
C LEU A 13 -13.92 0.17 20.08
N LEU A 14 -13.61 -0.69 21.05
CA LEU A 14 -12.27 -1.25 21.23
C LEU A 14 -11.86 -2.14 20.05
N GLU A 15 -12.78 -2.99 19.56
CA GLU A 15 -12.52 -3.84 18.39
C GLU A 15 -12.34 -3.02 17.10
N ALA A 16 -13.12 -1.95 16.92
CA ALA A 16 -12.99 -1.07 15.76
C ALA A 16 -11.62 -0.38 15.69
N ILE A 17 -11.08 0.05 16.84
CA ILE A 17 -9.75 0.67 16.93
C ILE A 17 -8.65 -0.34 16.55
N GLN A 18 -8.77 -1.59 16.97
CA GLN A 18 -7.79 -2.64 16.64
C GLN A 18 -7.83 -3.03 15.16
N ALA A 19 -9.01 -3.08 14.55
CA ALA A 19 -9.16 -3.35 13.12
C ALA A 19 -8.50 -2.27 12.25
N ALA A 20 -8.58 -1.00 12.64
CA ALA A 20 -7.94 0.10 11.93
C ALA A 20 -6.40 0.03 11.98
N ALA A 21 -5.83 -0.35 13.14
CA ALA A 21 -4.39 -0.43 13.34
C ALA A 21 -3.72 -1.62 12.62
N ALA A 22 -4.48 -2.67 12.30
CA ALA A 22 -3.95 -3.90 11.70
C ALA A 22 -3.69 -3.84 10.18
N SER A 23 -3.95 -2.71 9.53
CA SER A 23 -3.79 -2.55 8.07
C SER A 23 -2.33 -2.33 7.61
N SER A 24 -1.34 -2.94 8.29
CA SER A 24 0.03 -2.95 7.80
C SER A 24 0.09 -3.78 6.51
N SER A 25 0.21 -3.11 5.37
CA SER A 25 0.38 -3.79 4.08
C SER A 25 1.76 -4.44 4.05
N HIS A 26 1.78 -5.77 4.17
CA HIS A 26 3.02 -6.54 4.09
C HIS A 26 3.37 -6.82 2.63
N TYR A 27 4.36 -6.09 2.12
CA TYR A 27 4.92 -6.31 0.78
C TYR A 27 6.14 -7.22 0.85
N LYS A 28 6.22 -8.20 -0.05
CA LYS A 28 7.41 -9.09 -0.16
C LYS A 28 8.59 -8.36 -0.81
N VAL A 29 8.31 -7.41 -1.69
CA VAL A 29 9.33 -6.62 -2.40
C VAL A 29 8.89 -5.16 -2.43
N ILE A 30 9.84 -4.26 -2.15
CA ILE A 30 9.67 -2.81 -2.29
C ILE A 30 10.64 -2.33 -3.36
N ILE A 31 10.10 -1.75 -4.43
CA ILE A 31 10.87 -1.18 -5.53
C ILE A 31 10.95 0.34 -5.33
N ILE A 32 12.16 0.88 -5.20
CA ILE A 32 12.37 2.33 -5.02
C ILE A 32 12.68 2.97 -6.38
N GLY A 33 11.73 3.75 -6.88
CA GLY A 33 11.76 4.48 -8.15
C GLY A 33 10.90 3.81 -9.24
N ALA A 34 9.98 4.57 -9.85
CA ALA A 34 9.14 4.16 -10.99
C ALA A 34 9.70 4.67 -12.33
N GLY A 35 11.03 4.64 -12.48
CA GLY A 35 11.69 4.80 -13.78
C GLY A 35 11.70 3.49 -14.58
N VAL A 36 12.31 3.50 -15.78
CA VAL A 36 12.39 2.32 -16.66
C VAL A 36 12.85 1.07 -15.90
N ALA A 37 13.95 1.16 -15.13
CA ALA A 37 14.47 0.01 -14.39
C ALA A 37 13.51 -0.53 -13.31
N GLY A 38 12.80 0.35 -12.60
CA GLY A 38 11.86 -0.07 -11.56
C GLY A 38 10.57 -0.66 -12.12
N LEU A 39 10.08 -0.11 -13.25
CA LEU A 39 8.95 -0.66 -13.97
C LEU A 39 9.28 -2.03 -14.56
N GLU A 40 10.47 -2.20 -15.15
CA GLU A 40 10.95 -3.51 -15.63
C GLU A 40 11.13 -4.51 -14.48
N ALA A 41 11.62 -4.08 -13.32
CA ALA A 41 11.70 -4.95 -12.14
C ALA A 41 10.30 -5.43 -11.71
N ALA A 42 9.30 -4.55 -11.70
CA ALA A 42 7.92 -4.91 -11.39
C ALA A 42 7.34 -5.86 -12.44
N HIS A 43 7.56 -5.60 -13.73
CA HIS A 43 7.16 -6.48 -14.83
C HIS A 43 7.76 -7.88 -14.67
N TYR A 44 9.08 -7.96 -14.43
CA TYR A 44 9.77 -9.22 -14.17
C TYR A 44 9.16 -10.00 -13.00
N LEU A 45 8.84 -9.32 -11.89
CA LEU A 45 8.18 -9.98 -10.75
C LEU A 45 6.81 -10.54 -11.13
N GLN A 46 6.00 -9.78 -11.89
CA GLN A 46 4.71 -10.26 -12.37
C GLN A 46 4.82 -11.50 -13.25
N ASP A 47 5.75 -11.51 -14.22
CA ASP A 47 5.99 -12.65 -15.11
C ASP A 47 6.36 -13.92 -14.33
N HIS A 48 6.97 -13.77 -13.17
CA HIS A 48 7.37 -14.87 -12.29
C HIS A 48 6.36 -15.15 -11.16
N GLY A 49 5.14 -14.61 -11.26
CA GLY A 49 4.05 -14.86 -10.31
C GLY A 49 4.21 -14.17 -8.96
N ILE A 50 5.13 -13.21 -8.84
CA ILE A 50 5.34 -12.42 -7.62
C ILE A 50 4.55 -11.12 -7.76
N THR A 51 3.34 -11.09 -7.19
CA THR A 51 2.44 -9.92 -7.29
C THR A 51 2.36 -9.10 -6.00
N ASN A 52 2.90 -9.62 -4.89
CA ASN A 52 2.93 -8.89 -3.62
C ASN A 52 4.14 -7.95 -3.53
N TYR A 53 4.09 -6.83 -4.27
CA TYR A 53 5.10 -5.79 -4.23
C TYR A 53 4.47 -4.40 -4.31
N ILE A 54 5.27 -3.38 -3.98
CA ILE A 54 4.92 -1.97 -4.16
C ILE A 54 6.06 -1.22 -4.84
N ILE A 55 5.73 -0.21 -5.65
CA ILE A 55 6.69 0.72 -6.24
C ILE A 55 6.50 2.09 -5.57
N LEU A 56 7.58 2.67 -5.07
CA LEU A 56 7.60 4.00 -4.46
C LEU A 56 8.36 4.97 -5.38
N GLU A 57 7.69 6.00 -5.91
CA GLU A 57 8.32 7.04 -6.73
C GLU A 57 8.31 8.38 -5.99
N ALA A 58 9.42 9.10 -6.07
CA ALA A 58 9.56 10.39 -5.39
C ALA A 58 8.78 11.52 -6.08
N ARG A 59 8.48 11.36 -7.37
CA ARG A 59 7.74 12.33 -8.18
C ARG A 59 6.25 11.98 -8.24
N ASP A 60 5.47 12.96 -8.69
CA ASP A 60 4.04 12.84 -9.01
C ASP A 60 3.76 12.12 -10.35
N ARG A 61 4.80 11.67 -11.04
CA ARG A 61 4.74 10.95 -12.32
C ARG A 61 5.69 9.78 -12.37
N ILE A 62 5.36 8.80 -13.20
CA ILE A 62 6.24 7.68 -13.55
C ILE A 62 7.22 8.05 -14.69
N GLY A 63 8.13 7.12 -15.02
CA GLY A 63 9.05 7.21 -16.16
C GLY A 63 10.48 7.65 -15.79
N GLY A 64 10.68 8.22 -14.59
CA GLY A 64 11.99 8.64 -14.12
C GLY A 64 12.63 9.68 -15.04
N ARG A 65 13.74 9.32 -15.70
CA ARG A 65 14.41 10.20 -16.69
C ARG A 65 13.63 10.35 -18.00
N THR A 66 12.75 9.40 -18.33
CA THR A 66 11.86 9.54 -19.47
C THR A 66 10.70 10.44 -19.07
N ASN A 67 10.58 11.59 -19.72
CA ASN A 67 9.54 12.57 -19.47
C ASN A 67 9.11 13.20 -20.79
N THR A 68 7.83 13.12 -21.11
CA THR A 68 7.25 13.73 -22.30
C THR A 68 6.34 14.87 -21.86
N ILE A 69 6.57 16.05 -22.43
CA ILE A 69 5.73 17.23 -22.23
C ILE A 69 4.96 17.49 -23.51
N PHE A 70 3.65 17.72 -23.39
CA PHE A 70 2.82 18.16 -24.50
C PHE A 70 2.69 19.69 -24.44
N PRO A 71 2.75 20.38 -25.58
CA PRO A 71 2.60 21.84 -25.66
C PRO A 71 1.17 22.32 -25.37
#